data_AF-A0A3D2B9A0-F1
#
_entry.id   AF-A0A3D2B9A0-F1
#
_cell.length_a   1.000
_cell.length_b   1.000
_cell.length_c   1.000
_cell.angle_alpha   90.00
_cell.angle_beta   90.00
_cell.angle_gamma   90.00
#
_symmetry.space_group_name_H-M   'P 1'
#
loop_
_entity.id
_entity.type
_entity.pdbx_description
1 polymer ?
#
loop_
_entity_poly.entity_id
_entity_poly.type
_entity_poly.pdbx_seq_one_letter_code
_entity_poly.pdbx_strand_id
1 'polypeptide(L)'
;MMRPQQQTALRLAIGGILLGITAFSYAEEPSGTRKQAPDILFGPLFNDVQTAKLFPDQKTFADAVPKNDPQTILADYHMQRKQSGFDLRHFVEVNFTLPTEKEKYVPPAGQSLRAHIDGLWPVLTRTTSSAGKWDSLLPLPKPYVVPGGRFREIYYWDSYFTMLGLAESGHWDKVASMVDNFAYELDSWGHIPNGNRSYYLSRSQPPFFALMVELLATHDKEALKKYRPQMEKEYAYWMEGVDALQPGQASQRVVKLDDGAVLNRYWDDRDTPRPESWLDDINTAKKYPSRPATEIYRDLRSAAASGWDFSSRWMDDPQQLGTIRTTSIVPVDLTALMFKMEKLLAKASQEGGDSAAASRYEGLASDRQKAMERYLWNDKEGWYADYDLKTKQVRNQLTAAALFPLYVKAASQERADKTASAAEAQLLKAGGISTTTVNSGQQWDAPNGWAPLQWVATEGLQNYGQDKVAMDVTWRFLTNVQHTYDREQKLVEKYDVSTTGTGGGGGEYPLQDGFGWTNGVTLKMLDMVCPQANPCDKVPATRPAANEGSVTTTPSTTGAQPAANGTSTTGDQPAATSTPSTTNPSTTTTTPPATTDQPAANDETETQKSVGQQ
;
A
#
# COMPACT_ATOMS: atom_id res chain seq x y z
N MET A 1 9.75 -101.38 -19.61
CA MET A 1 9.97 -100.10 -20.32
C MET A 1 10.43 -99.08 -19.30
N MET A 2 11.61 -98.48 -19.49
CA MET A 2 12.33 -97.81 -18.40
C MET A 2 11.79 -96.41 -18.08
N ARG A 3 11.42 -96.20 -16.81
CA ARG A 3 11.71 -94.96 -16.08
C ARG A 3 12.96 -95.20 -15.24
N PRO A 4 13.84 -94.20 -15.12
CA PRO A 4 14.07 -93.56 -13.81
C PRO A 4 14.25 -92.02 -13.99
N GLN A 5 14.43 -91.17 -12.99
CA GLN A 5 14.10 -91.11 -11.55
C GLN A 5 14.07 -89.62 -11.18
N GLN A 6 13.48 -89.25 -10.03
CA GLN A 6 13.60 -87.88 -9.52
C GLN A 6 15.05 -87.58 -9.11
N GLN A 7 15.56 -86.39 -9.43
CA GLN A 7 16.68 -85.78 -8.71
C GLN A 7 16.31 -84.38 -8.25
N THR A 8 16.21 -84.24 -6.93
CA THR A 8 15.97 -82.99 -6.23
C THR A 8 17.22 -82.12 -6.30
N ALA A 9 17.16 -81.00 -7.01
CA ALA A 9 18.26 -80.03 -7.07
C ALA A 9 17.93 -78.78 -6.24
N LEU A 10 18.40 -78.78 -4.99
CA LEU A 10 18.41 -77.59 -4.15
C LEU A 10 19.33 -76.54 -4.79
N ARG A 11 18.78 -75.40 -5.25
CA ARG A 11 19.58 -74.24 -5.64
C ARG A 11 19.21 -73.04 -4.77
N LEU A 12 20.23 -72.48 -4.11
CA LEU A 12 20.11 -71.26 -3.32
C LEU A 12 19.59 -70.12 -4.20
N ALA A 13 18.62 -69.36 -3.68
CA ALA A 13 18.30 -68.05 -4.21
C ALA A 13 19.45 -67.08 -3.85
N ILE A 14 20.39 -66.89 -4.77
CA ILE A 14 21.30 -65.75 -4.70
C ILE A 14 20.54 -64.54 -5.24
N GLY A 15 20.12 -63.66 -4.33
CA GLY A 15 19.45 -62.41 -4.66
C GLY A 15 20.41 -61.47 -5.39
N GLY A 16 20.32 -61.43 -6.71
CA GLY A 16 20.98 -60.42 -7.54
C GLY A 16 20.26 -59.08 -7.40
N ILE A 17 20.60 -58.32 -6.36
CA ILE A 17 20.17 -56.93 -6.22
C ILE A 17 20.86 -56.12 -7.33
N LEU A 18 20.15 -55.83 -8.42
CA LEU A 18 20.51 -54.71 -9.28
C LEU A 18 20.21 -53.42 -8.51
N LEU A 19 21.22 -52.93 -7.79
CA LEU A 19 21.27 -51.57 -7.29
C LEU A 19 21.40 -50.62 -8.50
N GLY A 20 20.25 -50.33 -9.10
CA GLY A 20 20.11 -49.15 -9.94
C GLY A 20 20.34 -47.94 -9.05
N ILE A 21 21.56 -47.40 -9.08
CA ILE A 21 21.89 -46.12 -8.43
C ILE A 21 21.16 -45.04 -9.22
N THR A 22 19.90 -44.81 -8.87
CA THR A 22 19.26 -43.52 -9.09
C THR A 22 20.07 -42.51 -8.29
N ALA A 23 21.01 -41.84 -8.96
CA ALA A 23 21.61 -40.64 -8.41
C ALA A 23 20.46 -39.67 -8.15
N PHE A 24 20.08 -39.52 -6.88
CA PHE A 24 19.39 -38.33 -6.43
C PHE A 24 20.36 -37.19 -6.68
N SER A 25 20.22 -36.53 -7.83
CA SER A 25 20.66 -35.17 -8.00
C SER A 25 19.91 -34.36 -6.96
N TYR A 26 20.51 -34.20 -5.78
CA TYR A 26 20.26 -33.03 -4.97
C TYR A 26 20.47 -31.86 -5.92
N ALA A 27 19.39 -31.18 -6.27
CA ALA A 27 19.51 -29.86 -6.84
C ALA A 27 20.28 -29.05 -5.79
N GLU A 28 21.50 -28.63 -6.13
CA GLU A 28 22.17 -27.58 -5.38
C GLU A 28 21.22 -26.39 -5.41
N GLU A 29 20.57 -26.11 -4.28
CA GLU A 29 19.91 -24.82 -4.12
C GLU A 29 20.97 -23.74 -4.40
N PRO A 30 20.66 -22.73 -5.23
CA PRO A 30 21.62 -21.69 -5.54
C PRO A 30 22.08 -21.06 -4.23
N SER A 31 23.38 -21.19 -3.93
CA SER A 31 23.98 -20.93 -2.62
C SER A 31 24.15 -19.44 -2.29
N GLY A 32 23.19 -18.62 -2.71
CA GLY A 32 22.93 -17.32 -2.12
C GLY A 32 22.48 -17.52 -0.68
N THR A 33 23.39 -17.31 0.28
CA THR A 33 23.09 -17.38 1.71
C THR A 33 21.94 -16.43 2.03
N ARG A 34 20.74 -16.99 2.26
CA ARG A 34 19.51 -16.24 2.54
C ARG A 34 19.78 -15.29 3.70
N LYS A 35 19.81 -13.97 3.42
CA LYS A 35 20.10 -12.94 4.42
C LYS A 35 19.18 -13.12 5.63
N GLN A 36 19.76 -13.46 6.77
CA GLN A 36 19.00 -13.67 8.00
C GLN A 36 18.53 -12.33 8.59
N ALA A 37 17.36 -12.34 9.22
CA ALA A 37 16.88 -11.21 10.01
C ALA A 37 17.71 -11.07 11.31
N PRO A 38 17.85 -9.86 11.89
CA PRO A 38 18.70 -9.62 13.06
C PRO A 38 18.35 -10.47 14.28
N ASP A 39 17.06 -10.81 14.46
CA ASP A 39 16.58 -11.63 15.57
C ASP A 39 17.04 -13.10 15.47
N ILE A 40 17.28 -13.59 14.26
CA ILE A 40 17.88 -14.90 14.00
C ILE A 40 19.41 -14.79 14.07
N LEU A 41 19.97 -13.76 13.46
CA LEU A 41 21.42 -13.58 13.31
C LEU A 41 22.13 -13.31 14.64
N PHE A 42 21.49 -12.58 15.55
CA PHE A 42 22.00 -12.27 16.89
C PHE A 42 21.20 -12.96 18.02
N GLY A 43 20.20 -13.79 17.69
CA GLY A 43 19.53 -14.70 18.63
C GLY A 43 19.22 -14.10 20.02
N PRO A 44 19.71 -14.71 21.13
CA PRO A 44 19.49 -14.18 22.47
C PRO A 44 19.99 -12.75 22.69
N LEU A 45 21.11 -12.35 22.07
CA LEU A 45 21.63 -10.99 22.19
C LEU A 45 20.63 -9.97 21.60
N PHE A 46 19.95 -10.30 20.50
CA PHE A 46 18.91 -9.43 19.94
C PHE A 46 17.78 -9.21 20.94
N ASN A 47 17.24 -10.30 21.49
CA ASN A 47 16.18 -10.23 22.48
C ASN A 47 16.60 -9.40 23.71
N ASP A 48 17.81 -9.63 24.21
CA ASP A 48 18.28 -9.03 25.46
C ASP A 48 18.54 -7.52 25.28
N VAL A 49 19.07 -7.08 24.12
CA VAL A 49 19.24 -5.65 23.77
C VAL A 49 17.89 -4.95 23.58
N GLN A 50 16.96 -5.56 22.83
CA GLN A 50 15.63 -4.99 22.63
C GLN A 50 14.85 -4.91 23.97
N THR A 51 14.98 -5.94 24.82
CA THR A 51 14.32 -6.00 26.14
C THR A 51 14.88 -4.96 27.12
N ALA A 52 16.18 -4.71 27.08
CA ALA A 52 16.84 -3.69 27.89
C ALA A 52 16.51 -2.24 27.49
N LYS A 53 15.80 -2.03 26.36
CA LYS A 53 15.44 -0.70 25.82
C LYS A 53 16.64 0.26 25.75
N LEU A 54 17.78 -0.23 25.28
CA LEU A 54 19.01 0.58 25.18
C LEU A 54 18.88 1.78 24.24
N PHE A 55 17.93 1.72 23.31
CA PHE A 55 17.60 2.77 22.34
C PHE A 55 16.09 3.05 22.40
N PRO A 56 15.65 4.31 22.19
CA PRO A 56 14.23 4.68 22.30
C PRO A 56 13.39 4.12 21.15
N ASP A 57 13.96 3.98 19.95
CA ASP A 57 13.33 3.31 18.80
C ASP A 57 13.95 1.91 18.63
N GLN A 58 13.11 0.88 18.63
CA GLN A 58 13.51 -0.52 18.49
C GLN A 58 14.14 -0.84 17.12
N LYS A 59 13.81 -0.07 16.08
CA LYS A 59 14.44 -0.19 14.76
C LYS A 59 15.93 0.17 14.79
N THR A 60 16.39 0.96 15.76
CA THR A 60 17.80 1.34 15.91
C THR A 60 18.74 0.13 15.99
N PHE A 61 18.34 -0.94 16.70
CA PHE A 61 19.16 -2.15 16.79
C PHE A 61 18.88 -3.17 15.68
N ALA A 62 17.69 -3.16 15.08
CA ALA A 62 17.43 -3.91 13.84
C ALA A 62 18.26 -3.41 12.64
N ASP A 63 18.63 -2.13 12.68
CA ASP A 63 19.48 -1.45 11.70
C ASP A 63 20.98 -1.44 12.08
N ALA A 64 21.37 -2.07 13.19
CA ALA A 64 22.76 -2.09 13.66
C ALA A 64 23.62 -3.07 12.85
N VAL A 65 24.82 -2.64 12.44
CA VAL A 65 25.76 -3.45 11.67
C VAL A 65 26.82 -4.03 12.60
N PRO A 66 27.02 -5.36 12.67
CA PRO A 66 28.05 -5.95 13.52
C PRO A 66 29.44 -5.70 12.92
N LYS A 67 30.41 -5.33 13.77
CA LYS A 67 31.79 -5.04 13.36
C LYS A 67 32.65 -6.29 13.12
N ASN A 68 32.22 -7.43 13.68
CA ASN A 68 32.88 -8.73 13.61
C ASN A 68 31.85 -9.83 13.26
N ASP A 69 32.30 -11.08 13.11
CA ASP A 69 31.39 -12.19 12.83
C ASP A 69 30.34 -12.36 13.96
N PRO A 70 29.04 -12.43 13.63
CA PRO A 70 27.97 -12.60 14.61
C PRO A 70 28.17 -13.81 15.53
N GLN A 71 28.77 -14.90 15.06
CA GLN A 71 29.04 -16.07 15.90
C GLN A 71 30.14 -15.79 16.94
N THR A 72 31.15 -15.00 16.58
CA THR A 72 32.17 -14.52 17.54
C THR A 72 31.54 -13.59 18.57
N ILE A 73 30.73 -12.62 18.12
CA ILE A 73 30.03 -11.68 19.02
C ILE A 73 29.09 -12.44 19.98
N LEU A 74 28.39 -13.47 19.51
CA LEU A 74 27.52 -14.32 20.34
C LEU A 74 28.31 -15.16 21.36
N ALA A 75 29.45 -15.72 20.96
CA ALA A 75 30.34 -16.45 21.88
C ALA A 75 30.86 -15.51 22.99
N ASP A 76 31.36 -14.33 22.62
CA ASP A 76 31.82 -13.31 23.57
C ASP A 76 30.70 -12.83 24.49
N TYR A 77 29.50 -12.60 23.95
CA TYR A 77 28.32 -12.25 24.73
C TYR A 77 27.98 -13.34 25.76
N HIS A 78 28.00 -14.61 25.36
CA HIS A 78 27.71 -15.72 26.26
C HIS A 78 28.75 -15.91 27.37
N MET A 79 30.03 -15.60 27.10
CA MET A 79 31.08 -15.58 28.12
C MET A 79 30.96 -14.39 29.08
N GLN A 80 30.62 -13.21 28.57
CA GLN A 80 30.65 -11.95 29.33
C GLN A 80 29.36 -11.71 30.14
N ARG A 81 28.17 -12.07 29.62
CA ARG A 81 26.87 -11.71 30.23
C ARG A 81 26.59 -12.27 31.64
N LYS A 82 27.44 -13.18 32.14
CA LYS A 82 27.37 -13.74 33.50
C LYS A 82 28.44 -13.19 34.45
N GLN A 83 29.31 -12.31 33.98
CA GLN A 83 30.43 -11.75 34.76
C GLN A 83 29.95 -10.56 35.58
N SER A 84 30.54 -10.39 36.77
CA SER A 84 30.29 -9.21 37.60
C SER A 84 30.80 -7.96 36.88
N GLY A 85 29.96 -6.94 36.73
CA GLY A 85 30.30 -5.71 36.01
C GLY A 85 30.08 -5.74 34.49
N PHE A 86 29.42 -6.77 33.94
CA PHE A 86 29.00 -6.75 32.55
C PHE A 86 27.99 -5.61 32.28
N ASP A 87 28.29 -4.76 31.30
CA ASP A 87 27.39 -3.72 30.81
C ASP A 87 26.99 -3.97 29.35
N LEU A 88 25.69 -4.15 29.12
CA LEU A 88 25.16 -4.51 27.79
C LEU A 88 25.28 -3.34 26.79
N ARG A 89 25.22 -2.09 27.25
CA ARG A 89 25.34 -0.91 26.39
C ARG A 89 26.75 -0.80 25.83
N HIS A 90 27.76 -0.87 26.69
CA HIS A 90 29.16 -0.89 26.30
C HIS A 90 29.47 -2.08 25.39
N PHE A 91 28.94 -3.27 25.68
CA PHE A 91 29.09 -4.43 24.81
C PHE A 91 28.53 -4.18 23.39
N VAL A 92 27.36 -3.54 23.27
CA VAL A 92 26.78 -3.15 21.98
C VAL A 92 27.62 -2.09 21.28
N GLU A 93 28.03 -1.03 21.98
CA GLU A 93 28.84 0.07 21.43
C GLU A 93 30.20 -0.41 20.90
N VAL A 94 30.82 -1.38 21.59
CA VAL A 94 32.05 -2.05 21.13
C VAL A 94 31.79 -2.89 19.89
N ASN A 95 30.76 -3.74 19.87
CA ASN A 95 30.58 -4.77 18.83
C ASN A 95 29.78 -4.32 17.59
N PHE A 96 29.00 -3.23 17.67
CA PHE A 96 28.10 -2.80 16.60
C PHE A 96 28.32 -1.35 16.19
N THR A 97 28.11 -1.07 14.91
CA THR A 97 27.96 0.27 14.36
C THR A 97 26.48 0.58 14.29
N LEU A 98 26.04 1.54 15.10
CA LEU A 98 24.65 1.98 15.16
C LEU A 98 24.36 2.97 14.01
N PRO A 99 23.11 3.02 13.50
CA PRO A 99 22.76 3.87 12.37
C PRO A 99 22.67 5.34 12.80
N THR A 100 23.52 6.20 12.24
CA THR A 100 23.56 7.62 12.57
C THR A 100 22.30 8.37 12.12
N GLU A 101 21.89 9.37 12.89
CA GLU A 101 20.97 10.40 12.41
C GLU A 101 21.72 11.34 11.46
N LYS A 102 21.08 11.70 10.35
CA LYS A 102 21.60 12.77 9.47
C LYS A 102 21.15 14.12 10.00
N GLU A 103 21.91 15.17 9.69
CA GLU A 103 21.50 16.55 9.96
C GLU A 103 20.11 16.84 9.38
N LYS A 104 19.29 17.55 10.15
CA LYS A 104 17.95 17.97 9.69
C LYS A 104 18.11 18.98 8.58
N TYR A 105 17.48 18.71 7.43
CA TYR A 105 17.40 19.70 6.35
C TYR A 105 16.55 20.88 6.82
N VAL A 106 17.11 22.08 6.74
CA VAL A 106 16.39 23.33 7.02
C VAL A 106 16.28 24.10 5.70
N PRO A 107 15.07 24.44 5.23
CA PRO A 107 14.92 25.24 4.02
C PRO A 107 15.54 26.64 4.18
N PRO A 108 16.08 27.23 3.10
CA PRO A 108 16.38 28.66 3.06
C PRO A 108 15.14 29.51 3.38
N ALA A 109 15.34 30.63 4.07
CA ALA A 109 14.23 31.50 4.47
C ALA A 109 13.42 31.98 3.26
N GLY A 110 12.11 31.73 3.27
CA GLY A 110 11.21 32.09 2.17
C GLY A 110 11.19 31.13 0.97
N GLN A 111 11.82 29.95 1.07
CA GLN A 111 11.69 28.90 0.05
C GLN A 111 10.22 28.49 -0.11
N SER A 112 9.75 28.37 -1.35
CA SER A 112 8.38 27.94 -1.67
C SER A 112 8.17 26.44 -1.41
N LEU A 113 6.92 26.02 -1.29
CA LEU A 113 6.56 24.61 -1.04
C LEU A 113 7.10 23.68 -2.12
N ARG A 114 6.95 24.06 -3.40
CA ARG A 114 7.48 23.31 -4.55
C ARG A 114 9.01 23.26 -4.52
N ALA A 115 9.67 24.41 -4.40
CA ALA A 115 11.14 24.47 -4.39
C ALA A 115 11.77 23.72 -3.20
N HIS A 116 11.06 23.62 -2.07
CA HIS A 116 11.47 22.79 -0.94
C HIS A 116 11.39 21.30 -1.26
N ILE A 117 10.29 20.85 -1.87
CA ILE A 117 10.13 19.45 -2.31
C ILE A 117 11.23 19.07 -3.31
N ASP A 118 11.46 19.89 -4.34
CA ASP A 118 12.50 19.63 -5.36
C ASP A 118 13.90 19.58 -4.73
N GLY A 119 14.18 20.47 -3.78
CA GLY A 119 15.41 20.50 -2.99
C GLY A 119 15.59 19.29 -2.07
N LEU A 120 14.53 18.58 -1.70
CA LEU A 120 14.57 17.40 -0.84
C LEU A 120 14.88 16.09 -1.60
N TRP A 121 14.66 16.00 -2.91
CA TRP A 121 14.94 14.73 -3.64
C TRP A 121 16.39 14.24 -3.48
N PRO A 122 17.44 15.07 -3.57
CA PRO A 122 18.81 14.65 -3.28
C PRO A 122 19.02 14.26 -1.80
N VAL A 123 18.35 14.94 -0.87
CA VAL A 123 18.43 14.69 0.59
C VAL A 123 17.82 13.35 0.97
N LEU A 124 16.73 12.96 0.30
CA LEU A 124 16.04 11.68 0.48
C LEU A 124 16.64 10.55 -0.38
N THR A 125 17.48 10.86 -1.37
CA THR A 125 18.15 9.83 -2.18
C THR A 125 19.20 9.06 -1.37
N ARG A 126 19.29 7.74 -1.60
CA ARG A 126 20.31 6.83 -1.09
C ARG A 126 20.89 6.03 -2.25
N THR A 127 22.10 5.48 -2.03
CA THR A 127 22.75 4.55 -2.95
C THR A 127 23.41 3.46 -2.11
N THR A 128 23.08 2.20 -2.38
CA THR A 128 23.56 1.03 -1.63
C THR A 128 23.89 -0.09 -2.61
N SER A 129 24.82 0.16 -3.53
CA SER A 129 25.25 -0.85 -4.53
C SER A 129 25.98 -2.05 -3.92
N SER A 130 26.47 -1.89 -2.68
CA SER A 130 26.91 -2.97 -1.81
C SER A 130 26.49 -2.67 -0.37
N ALA A 131 26.39 -3.72 0.44
CA ALA A 131 26.09 -3.64 1.87
C ALA A 131 27.06 -4.56 2.63
N GLY A 132 27.24 -4.32 3.93
CA GLY A 132 28.03 -5.22 4.77
C GLY A 132 27.48 -6.65 4.75
N LYS A 133 28.36 -7.66 4.87
CA LYS A 133 28.00 -9.10 4.84
C LYS A 133 26.83 -9.43 5.77
N TRP A 134 26.80 -8.79 6.94
CA TRP A 134 25.81 -8.97 8.00
C TRP A 134 24.92 -7.73 8.23
N ASP A 135 25.01 -6.73 7.34
CA ASP A 135 24.11 -5.59 7.37
C ASP A 135 22.68 -6.05 7.05
N SER A 136 21.70 -5.55 7.81
CA SER A 136 20.30 -5.83 7.53
C SER A 136 19.85 -5.13 6.24
N LEU A 137 20.49 -4.04 5.82
CA LEU A 137 20.22 -3.38 4.54
C LEU A 137 20.58 -4.32 3.37
N LEU A 138 19.67 -4.41 2.40
CA LEU A 138 19.85 -5.20 1.18
C LEU A 138 20.38 -4.28 0.07
N PRO A 139 21.39 -4.72 -0.70
CA PRO A 139 21.95 -3.89 -1.76
C PRO A 139 20.94 -3.72 -2.91
N LEU A 140 20.98 -2.57 -3.57
CA LEU A 140 20.17 -2.24 -4.74
C LEU A 140 21.06 -1.66 -5.86
N PRO A 141 20.84 -2.04 -7.14
CA PRO A 141 21.73 -1.69 -8.25
C PRO A 141 21.71 -0.21 -8.64
N LYS A 142 20.66 0.54 -8.28
CA LYS A 142 20.47 1.96 -8.62
C LYS A 142 20.21 2.83 -7.38
N PRO A 143 20.41 4.15 -7.45
CA PRO A 143 19.92 5.07 -6.43
C PRO A 143 18.40 4.98 -6.24
N TYR A 144 17.93 5.24 -5.03
CA TYR A 144 16.52 5.20 -4.66
C TYR A 144 16.18 6.31 -3.67
N VAL A 145 14.93 6.76 -3.65
CA VAL A 145 14.43 7.73 -2.67
C VAL A 145 13.85 6.97 -1.47
N VAL A 146 14.18 7.38 -0.25
CA VAL A 146 13.58 6.85 0.99
C VAL A 146 12.52 7.81 1.54
N PRO A 147 11.55 7.34 2.35
CA PRO A 147 10.47 8.20 2.81
C PRO A 147 10.94 9.38 3.66
N GLY A 148 11.75 9.16 4.70
CA GLY A 148 12.24 10.22 5.60
C GLY A 148 12.45 9.74 7.04
N GLY A 149 13.16 10.52 7.85
CA GLY A 149 13.41 10.24 9.27
C GLY A 149 13.99 8.84 9.55
N ARG A 150 13.27 8.03 10.35
CA ARG A 150 13.64 6.65 10.74
C ARG A 150 13.59 5.64 9.59
N PHE A 151 12.94 6.00 8.48
CA PHE A 151 12.83 5.18 7.27
C PHE A 151 14.05 5.44 6.39
N ARG A 152 15.05 4.57 6.54
CA ARG A 152 16.41 4.73 5.96
C ARG A 152 16.66 3.83 4.75
N GLU A 153 15.62 3.11 4.34
CA GLU A 153 15.55 2.09 3.30
C GLU A 153 14.43 2.47 2.31
N ILE A 154 14.44 1.89 1.10
CA ILE A 154 13.30 2.01 0.17
C ILE A 154 12.09 1.32 0.82
N TYR A 155 10.89 1.86 0.59
CA TYR A 155 9.62 1.19 0.90
C TYR A 155 8.82 1.04 -0.39
N TYR A 156 8.11 -0.07 -0.52
CA TYR A 156 7.51 -0.47 -1.79
C TYR A 156 6.41 0.49 -2.24
N TRP A 157 5.26 0.56 -1.55
CA TRP A 157 4.14 1.36 -2.03
C TRP A 157 4.40 2.88 -1.95
N ASP A 158 5.12 3.35 -0.92
CA ASP A 158 5.62 4.72 -0.77
C ASP A 158 6.33 5.22 -2.03
N SER A 159 7.09 4.33 -2.66
CA SER A 159 7.87 4.65 -3.86
C SER A 159 6.99 4.99 -5.04
N TYR A 160 5.79 4.40 -5.19
CA TYR A 160 4.89 4.76 -6.30
C TYR A 160 4.44 6.23 -6.18
N PHE A 161 3.98 6.61 -5.00
CA PHE A 161 3.54 7.99 -4.72
C PHE A 161 4.70 9.00 -4.77
N THR A 162 5.90 8.56 -4.40
CA THR A 162 7.13 9.34 -4.57
C THR A 162 7.50 9.51 -6.05
N MET A 163 7.40 8.43 -6.84
CA MET A 163 7.69 8.42 -8.28
C MET A 163 6.73 9.29 -9.08
N LEU A 164 5.47 9.46 -8.66
CA LEU A 164 4.55 10.43 -9.25
C LEU A 164 5.10 11.86 -9.17
N GLY A 165 5.71 12.24 -8.04
CA GLY A 165 6.38 13.53 -7.87
C GLY A 165 7.67 13.65 -8.66
N LEU A 166 8.49 12.59 -8.67
CA LEU A 166 9.71 12.53 -9.49
C LEU A 166 9.39 12.66 -10.99
N ALA A 167 8.32 12.03 -11.46
CA ALA A 167 7.85 12.14 -12.85
C ALA A 167 7.37 13.57 -13.20
N GLU A 168 6.63 14.21 -12.29
CA GLU A 168 6.15 15.59 -12.44
C GLU A 168 7.32 16.59 -12.49
N SER A 169 8.26 16.50 -11.55
CA SER A 169 9.51 17.28 -11.51
C SER A 169 10.55 16.88 -12.58
N GLY A 170 10.19 16.01 -13.53
CA GLY A 170 11.02 15.64 -14.68
C GLY A 170 12.17 14.66 -14.41
N HIS A 171 12.28 14.14 -13.18
CA HIS A 171 13.28 13.16 -12.73
C HIS A 171 12.98 11.73 -13.18
N TRP A 172 12.71 11.54 -14.48
CA TRP A 172 12.46 10.24 -15.10
C TRP A 172 13.64 9.26 -14.98
N ASP A 173 14.87 9.77 -14.81
CA ASP A 173 16.05 8.98 -14.46
C ASP A 173 15.88 8.23 -13.13
N LYS A 174 15.22 8.85 -12.15
CA LYS A 174 14.98 8.29 -10.81
C LYS A 174 13.77 7.37 -10.83
N VAL A 175 12.72 7.72 -11.56
CA VAL A 175 11.58 6.82 -11.85
C VAL A 175 12.09 5.51 -12.46
N ALA A 176 12.87 5.58 -13.53
CA ALA A 176 13.47 4.40 -14.16
C ALA A 176 14.40 3.62 -13.22
N SER A 177 15.22 4.32 -12.42
CA SER A 177 16.10 3.70 -11.42
C SER A 177 15.35 2.92 -10.34
N MET A 178 14.20 3.44 -9.88
CA MET A 178 13.37 2.77 -8.88
C MET A 178 12.63 1.55 -9.47
N VAL A 179 12.16 1.61 -10.72
CA VAL A 179 11.62 0.42 -11.41
C VAL A 179 12.69 -0.65 -11.64
N ASP A 180 13.90 -0.27 -12.08
CA ASP A 180 15.06 -1.18 -12.20
C ASP A 180 15.39 -1.84 -10.84
N ASN A 181 15.30 -1.10 -9.73
CA ASN A 181 15.51 -1.63 -8.39
C ASN A 181 14.43 -2.65 -8.00
N PHE A 182 13.14 -2.33 -8.12
CA PHE A 182 12.06 -3.26 -7.79
C PHE A 182 12.04 -4.51 -8.67
N ALA A 183 12.41 -4.38 -9.95
CA ALA A 183 12.65 -5.52 -10.83
C ALA A 183 13.79 -6.42 -10.31
N TYR A 184 14.87 -5.82 -9.80
CA TYR A 184 15.97 -6.55 -9.16
C TYR A 184 15.55 -7.22 -7.84
N GLU A 185 14.68 -6.61 -7.03
CA GLU A 185 14.15 -7.24 -5.80
C GLU A 185 13.32 -8.49 -6.14
N LEU A 186 12.46 -8.40 -7.16
CA LEU A 186 11.70 -9.54 -7.70
C LEU A 186 12.61 -10.65 -8.21
N ASP A 187 13.65 -10.30 -8.97
CA ASP A 187 14.61 -11.27 -9.50
C ASP A 187 15.51 -11.89 -8.42
N SER A 188 15.76 -11.19 -7.31
CA SER A 188 16.65 -11.64 -6.23
C SER A 188 15.94 -12.41 -5.11
N TRP A 189 14.71 -12.04 -4.77
CA TRP A 189 13.98 -12.52 -3.58
C TRP A 189 12.57 -13.04 -3.88
N GLY A 190 12.18 -13.11 -5.16
CA GLY A 190 10.90 -13.65 -5.62
C GLY A 190 9.68 -12.74 -5.41
N HIS A 191 9.85 -11.68 -4.62
CA HIS A 191 8.85 -10.66 -4.33
C HIS A 191 9.54 -9.35 -3.98
N ILE A 192 8.81 -8.24 -4.04
CA ILE A 192 9.26 -6.96 -3.49
C ILE A 192 9.01 -7.01 -1.98
N PRO A 193 10.05 -6.92 -1.12
CA PRO A 193 9.85 -6.86 0.32
C PRO A 193 9.21 -5.53 0.73
N ASN A 194 8.63 -5.45 1.93
CA ASN A 194 8.06 -4.21 2.51
C ASN A 194 9.03 -3.00 2.38
N GLY A 195 10.31 -3.26 2.58
CA GLY A 195 11.43 -2.40 2.19
C GLY A 195 12.73 -3.21 2.08
N ASN A 196 13.83 -2.61 1.63
CA ASN A 196 15.09 -3.33 1.36
C ASN A 196 15.89 -3.71 2.63
N ARG A 197 15.27 -4.41 3.59
CA ARG A 197 15.86 -4.91 4.85
C ARG A 197 15.64 -6.41 5.02
N SER A 198 16.60 -7.13 5.61
CA SER A 198 16.51 -8.58 5.83
C SER A 198 15.35 -9.00 6.74
N TYR A 199 14.92 -8.13 7.67
CA TYR A 199 13.74 -8.35 8.52
C TYR A 199 12.40 -8.12 7.79
N TYR A 200 12.42 -7.56 6.58
CA TYR A 200 11.25 -7.41 5.69
C TYR A 200 11.14 -8.50 4.61
N LEU A 201 12.13 -9.36 4.41
CA LEU A 201 12.10 -10.50 3.47
C LEU A 201 11.03 -11.58 3.76
N SER A 202 10.20 -11.39 4.80
CA SER A 202 9.06 -12.24 5.12
C SER A 202 7.72 -11.69 4.62
N ARG A 203 7.68 -10.49 4.03
CA ARG A 203 6.44 -9.88 3.55
C ARG A 203 6.68 -8.81 2.48
N SER A 204 5.70 -8.66 1.60
CA SER A 204 5.60 -7.53 0.69
C SER A 204 4.88 -6.32 1.34
N GLN A 205 4.35 -5.44 0.50
CA GLN A 205 3.49 -4.29 0.79
C GLN A 205 2.38 -4.23 -0.29
N PRO A 206 1.45 -3.25 -0.28
CA PRO A 206 0.45 -3.13 -1.35
C PRO A 206 1.08 -3.11 -2.76
N PRO A 207 0.61 -3.95 -3.71
CA PRO A 207 1.35 -4.20 -4.94
C PRO A 207 1.18 -3.11 -5.99
N PHE A 208 2.11 -2.16 -6.01
CA PHE A 208 2.13 -1.02 -6.93
C PHE A 208 3.11 -1.13 -8.11
N PHE A 209 3.95 -2.17 -8.20
CA PHE A 209 4.98 -2.28 -9.25
C PHE A 209 4.42 -2.25 -10.66
N ALA A 210 3.27 -2.90 -10.90
CA ALA A 210 2.57 -2.78 -12.19
C ALA A 210 2.20 -1.31 -12.50
N LEU A 211 1.72 -0.54 -11.53
CA LEU A 211 1.41 0.89 -11.70
C LEU A 211 2.67 1.75 -11.83
N MET A 212 3.79 1.37 -11.21
CA MET A 212 5.11 2.00 -11.41
C MET A 212 5.60 1.80 -12.86
N VAL A 213 5.43 0.59 -13.41
CA VAL A 213 5.73 0.28 -14.81
C VAL A 213 4.78 1.03 -15.75
N GLU A 214 3.49 1.14 -15.43
CA GLU A 214 2.52 1.94 -16.20
C GLU A 214 2.89 3.43 -16.20
N LEU A 215 3.31 3.98 -15.05
CA LEU A 215 3.80 5.36 -14.95
C LEU A 215 5.04 5.57 -15.84
N LEU A 216 6.03 4.68 -15.75
CA LEU A 216 7.23 4.75 -16.60
C LEU A 216 6.88 4.58 -18.09
N ALA A 217 5.85 3.78 -18.43
CA ALA A 217 5.39 3.58 -19.80
C ALA A 217 4.79 4.84 -20.46
N THR A 218 4.46 5.88 -19.68
CA THR A 218 4.09 7.20 -20.23
C THR A 218 5.30 7.95 -20.83
N HIS A 219 6.53 7.57 -20.44
CA HIS A 219 7.78 8.16 -20.90
C HIS A 219 8.59 7.20 -21.79
N ASP A 220 8.73 5.93 -21.37
CA ASP A 220 9.40 4.86 -22.12
C ASP A 220 8.38 3.81 -22.59
N LYS A 221 8.01 3.86 -23.87
CA LYS A 221 6.98 2.98 -24.45
C LYS A 221 7.32 1.48 -24.40
N GLU A 222 8.59 1.10 -24.24
CA GLU A 222 8.97 -0.31 -24.11
C GLU A 222 8.87 -0.83 -22.66
N ALA A 223 8.59 0.04 -21.66
CA ALA A 223 8.62 -0.34 -20.25
C ALA A 223 7.69 -1.52 -19.89
N LEU A 224 6.43 -1.51 -20.35
CA LEU A 224 5.48 -2.60 -20.09
C LEU A 224 6.00 -3.96 -20.59
N LYS A 225 6.63 -3.97 -21.77
CA LYS A 225 7.25 -5.14 -22.38
C LYS A 225 8.56 -5.53 -21.70
N LYS A 226 9.40 -4.57 -21.31
CA LYS A 226 10.66 -4.77 -20.58
C LYS A 226 10.42 -5.47 -19.24
N TYR A 227 9.46 -4.99 -18.45
CA TYR A 227 9.22 -5.46 -17.08
C TYR A 227 8.08 -6.47 -16.95
N ARG A 228 7.48 -6.93 -18.06
CA ARG A 228 6.48 -8.02 -18.06
C ARG A 228 6.95 -9.24 -17.25
N PRO A 229 8.19 -9.77 -17.41
CA PRO A 229 8.62 -10.96 -16.66
C PRO A 229 8.59 -10.76 -15.14
N GLN A 230 8.93 -9.56 -14.67
CA GLN A 230 8.91 -9.21 -13.26
C GLN A 230 7.48 -8.99 -12.74
N MET A 231 6.58 -8.38 -13.53
CA MET A 231 5.16 -8.31 -13.19
C MET A 231 4.52 -9.71 -13.11
N GLU A 232 4.89 -10.64 -14.01
CA GLU A 232 4.42 -12.03 -13.97
C GLU A 232 4.96 -12.78 -12.75
N LYS A 233 6.20 -12.49 -12.34
CA LYS A 233 6.81 -13.02 -11.11
C LYS A 233 6.14 -12.51 -9.84
N GLU A 234 5.82 -11.22 -9.77
CA GLU A 234 5.07 -10.67 -8.62
C GLU A 234 3.67 -11.28 -8.52
N TYR A 235 2.97 -11.40 -9.65
CA TYR A 235 1.67 -12.07 -9.69
C TYR A 235 1.76 -13.52 -9.20
N ALA A 236 2.81 -14.26 -9.56
CA ALA A 236 3.04 -15.61 -9.06
C ALA A 236 3.26 -15.67 -7.53
N TYR A 237 3.95 -14.68 -6.92
CA TYR A 237 4.08 -14.57 -5.46
C TYR A 237 2.74 -14.32 -4.75
N TRP A 238 1.90 -13.44 -5.30
CA TRP A 238 0.58 -13.18 -4.73
C TRP A 238 -0.37 -14.38 -4.88
N MET A 239 -0.24 -15.13 -5.96
CA MET A 239 -1.08 -16.30 -6.28
C MET A 239 -0.48 -17.65 -5.80
N GLU A 240 0.57 -17.62 -4.98
CA GLU A 240 1.26 -18.81 -4.50
C GLU A 240 0.32 -19.78 -3.77
N GLY A 241 0.30 -21.04 -4.23
CA GLY A 241 -0.53 -22.11 -3.66
C GLY A 241 -1.98 -22.19 -4.17
N VAL A 242 -2.40 -21.34 -5.12
CA VAL A 242 -3.78 -21.33 -5.65
C VAL A 242 -4.23 -22.68 -6.24
N ASP A 243 -3.33 -23.41 -6.92
CA ASP A 243 -3.65 -24.66 -7.64
C ASP A 243 -4.01 -25.82 -6.70
N ALA A 244 -3.45 -25.83 -5.49
CA ALA A 244 -3.76 -26.83 -4.47
C ALA A 244 -5.05 -26.51 -3.68
N LEU A 245 -5.52 -25.26 -3.76
CA LEU A 245 -6.50 -24.70 -2.84
C LEU A 245 -7.93 -25.15 -3.21
N GLN A 246 -8.66 -25.68 -2.23
CA GLN A 246 -10.08 -26.02 -2.37
C GLN A 246 -10.98 -24.84 -1.97
N PRO A 247 -12.26 -24.80 -2.43
CA PRO A 247 -13.22 -23.80 -1.96
C PRO A 247 -13.35 -23.78 -0.43
N GLY A 248 -13.45 -22.58 0.15
CA GLY A 248 -13.48 -22.35 1.59
C GLY A 248 -12.11 -22.39 2.29
N GLN A 249 -11.00 -22.48 1.55
CA GLN A 249 -9.65 -22.52 2.11
C GLN A 249 -8.85 -21.24 1.80
N ALA A 250 -7.80 -21.01 2.61
CA ALA A 250 -6.79 -19.97 2.36
C ALA A 250 -5.39 -20.54 2.58
N SER A 251 -4.45 -20.17 1.71
CA SER A 251 -3.03 -20.51 1.81
C SER A 251 -2.23 -19.24 1.63
N GLN A 252 -1.39 -18.89 2.62
CA GLN A 252 -0.58 -17.68 2.61
C GLN A 252 -1.40 -16.44 2.17
N ARG A 253 -1.08 -15.87 1.00
CA ARG A 253 -1.67 -14.67 0.38
C ARG A 253 -2.95 -14.94 -0.43
N VAL A 254 -3.32 -16.20 -0.66
CA VAL A 254 -4.47 -16.59 -1.49
C VAL A 254 -5.64 -17.07 -0.63
N VAL A 255 -6.85 -16.67 -1.02
CA VAL A 255 -8.11 -17.13 -0.43
C VAL A 255 -9.02 -17.61 -1.57
N LYS A 256 -9.59 -18.80 -1.41
CA LYS A 256 -10.59 -19.35 -2.33
C LYS A 256 -11.90 -19.50 -1.58
N LEU A 257 -12.89 -18.69 -1.94
CA LEU A 257 -14.19 -18.64 -1.27
C LEU A 257 -15.02 -19.90 -1.59
N ASP A 258 -16.13 -20.09 -0.87
CA ASP A 258 -16.96 -21.30 -0.96
C ASP A 258 -17.53 -21.55 -2.37
N ASP A 259 -17.71 -20.50 -3.18
CA ASP A 259 -18.17 -20.58 -4.57
C ASP A 259 -17.03 -20.78 -5.60
N GLY A 260 -15.78 -20.87 -5.11
CA GLY A 260 -14.58 -20.99 -5.92
C GLY A 260 -13.93 -19.67 -6.34
N ALA A 261 -14.52 -18.51 -6.03
CA ALA A 261 -13.90 -17.21 -6.32
C ALA A 261 -12.55 -17.07 -5.60
N VAL A 262 -11.52 -16.62 -6.34
CA VAL A 262 -10.16 -16.44 -5.81
C VAL A 262 -9.89 -14.96 -5.55
N LEU A 263 -9.49 -14.65 -4.33
CA LEU A 263 -9.09 -13.32 -3.86
C LEU A 263 -7.78 -13.42 -3.08
N ASN A 264 -7.22 -12.29 -2.68
CA ASN A 264 -5.96 -12.21 -1.94
C ASN A 264 -6.14 -11.56 -0.56
N ARG A 265 -5.24 -11.91 0.37
CA ARG A 265 -5.11 -11.27 1.68
C ARG A 265 -3.65 -10.92 1.96
N TYR A 266 -3.42 -9.96 2.83
CA TYR A 266 -2.08 -9.70 3.34
C TYR A 266 -1.63 -10.83 4.28
N TRP A 267 -0.38 -11.25 4.13
CA TRP A 267 0.23 -12.35 4.87
C TRP A 267 1.74 -12.19 4.92
N ASP A 268 2.31 -12.15 6.13
CA ASP A 268 3.75 -12.31 6.37
C ASP A 268 4.05 -13.79 6.64
N ASP A 269 5.17 -14.30 6.12
CA ASP A 269 5.56 -15.71 6.21
C ASP A 269 6.08 -16.12 7.60
N ARG A 270 6.30 -15.18 8.53
CA ARG A 270 6.69 -15.40 9.94
C ARG A 270 5.56 -15.09 10.93
N ASP A 271 5.59 -15.78 12.08
CA ASP A 271 4.70 -15.63 13.24
C ASP A 271 5.49 -15.36 14.54
N THR A 272 6.57 -14.61 14.42
CA THR A 272 7.43 -14.16 15.53
C THR A 272 7.31 -12.64 15.66
N PRO A 273 7.73 -12.01 16.77
CA PRO A 273 7.73 -10.54 16.85
C PRO A 273 8.52 -9.90 15.68
N ARG A 274 8.12 -8.70 15.26
CA ARG A 274 8.83 -7.85 14.30
C ARG A 274 10.17 -7.40 14.89
N PRO A 275 11.35 -7.65 14.28
CA PRO A 275 12.63 -7.18 14.80
C PRO A 275 12.67 -5.67 15.08
N GLU A 276 12.05 -4.89 14.19
CA GLU A 276 11.93 -3.44 14.22
C GLU A 276 10.98 -2.89 15.31
N SER A 277 10.12 -3.74 15.90
CA SER A 277 9.11 -3.40 16.93
C SER A 277 8.95 -4.54 17.97
N TRP A 278 10.08 -5.15 18.35
CA TRP A 278 10.16 -6.46 19.03
C TRP A 278 9.39 -6.54 20.36
N LEU A 279 9.57 -5.56 21.23
CA LEU A 279 8.87 -5.49 22.51
C LEU A 279 7.42 -5.07 22.35
N ASP A 280 7.10 -4.20 21.40
CA ASP A 280 5.72 -3.71 21.23
C ASP A 280 4.80 -4.83 20.75
N ASP A 281 5.29 -5.68 19.83
CA ASP A 281 4.65 -6.95 19.47
C ASP A 281 4.52 -7.90 20.68
N ILE A 282 5.61 -8.17 21.40
CA ILE A 282 5.61 -9.05 22.59
C ILE A 282 4.63 -8.56 23.66
N ASN A 283 4.61 -7.26 23.93
CA ASN A 283 3.74 -6.64 24.93
C ASN A 283 2.28 -6.60 24.46
N THR A 284 2.05 -6.50 23.15
CA THR A 284 0.72 -6.67 22.56
C THR A 284 0.24 -8.10 22.76
N ALA A 285 1.00 -9.12 22.35
CA ALA A 285 0.59 -10.52 22.54
C ALA A 285 0.39 -10.91 24.01
N LYS A 286 1.27 -10.45 24.92
CA LYS A 286 1.15 -10.70 26.37
C LYS A 286 -0.15 -10.19 27.00
N LYS A 287 -0.77 -9.14 26.44
CA LYS A 287 -2.05 -8.60 26.95
C LYS A 287 -3.27 -9.47 26.60
N TYR A 288 -3.14 -10.43 25.66
CA TYR A 288 -4.26 -11.22 25.13
C TYR A 288 -3.95 -12.73 25.18
N PRO A 289 -3.74 -13.32 26.38
CA PRO A 289 -3.37 -14.74 26.53
C PRO A 289 -4.46 -15.73 26.07
N SER A 290 -5.67 -15.25 25.74
CA SER A 290 -6.74 -16.03 25.13
C SER A 290 -6.52 -16.36 23.65
N ARG A 291 -5.56 -15.71 22.99
CA ARG A 291 -5.13 -16.02 21.62
C ARG A 291 -3.70 -16.55 21.61
N PRO A 292 -3.35 -17.50 20.73
CA PRO A 292 -1.96 -17.88 20.51
C PRO A 292 -1.12 -16.66 20.09
N ALA A 293 0.00 -16.43 20.77
CA ALA A 293 0.86 -15.28 20.49
C ALA A 293 1.34 -15.25 19.03
N THR A 294 1.57 -16.42 18.44
CA THR A 294 1.93 -16.60 17.02
C THR A 294 0.87 -16.07 16.06
N GLU A 295 -0.42 -16.21 16.36
CA GLU A 295 -1.49 -15.60 15.55
C GLU A 295 -1.45 -14.08 15.63
N ILE A 296 -1.30 -13.52 16.84
CA ILE A 296 -1.18 -12.07 17.04
C ILE A 296 0.04 -11.53 16.27
N TYR A 297 1.20 -12.18 16.38
CA TYR A 297 2.40 -11.78 15.64
C TYR A 297 2.20 -11.87 14.12
N ARG A 298 1.55 -12.93 13.61
CA ARG A 298 1.21 -13.09 12.19
C ARG A 298 0.29 -11.96 11.71
N ASP A 299 -0.73 -11.60 12.49
CA ASP A 299 -1.69 -10.55 12.14
C ASP A 299 -1.08 -9.13 12.21
N LEU A 300 -0.24 -8.85 13.22
CA LEU A 300 0.54 -7.60 13.31
C LEU A 300 1.48 -7.43 12.11
N ARG A 301 2.26 -8.47 11.78
CA ARG A 301 3.13 -8.48 10.59
C ARG A 301 2.36 -8.35 9.29
N SER A 302 1.20 -8.98 9.19
CA SER A 302 0.35 -8.89 8.01
C SER A 302 -0.33 -7.53 7.87
N ALA A 303 -0.55 -6.80 8.98
CA ALA A 303 -0.95 -5.39 8.93
C ALA A 303 0.20 -4.50 8.43
N ALA A 304 1.45 -4.75 8.85
CA ALA A 304 2.61 -4.09 8.23
C ALA A 304 2.74 -4.44 6.74
N ALA A 305 2.40 -5.67 6.34
CA ALA A 305 2.31 -6.06 4.92
C ALA A 305 1.16 -5.36 4.16
N SER A 306 0.15 -4.86 4.85
CA SER A 306 -0.92 -4.04 4.27
C SER A 306 -0.53 -2.57 4.07
N GLY A 307 0.59 -2.13 4.66
CA GLY A 307 0.94 -0.72 4.80
C GLY A 307 0.11 0.04 5.85
N TRP A 308 -0.95 -0.56 6.41
CA TRP A 308 -1.84 0.04 7.40
C TRP A 308 -1.58 -0.50 8.82
N ASP A 309 -0.32 -0.44 9.29
CA ASP A 309 0.09 -0.77 10.66
C ASP A 309 0.02 0.46 11.60
N PHE A 310 -0.99 0.63 12.45
CA PHE A 310 -2.19 -0.19 12.63
C PHE A 310 -3.48 0.63 12.43
N SER A 311 -4.58 -0.09 12.27
CA SER A 311 -5.92 0.45 12.01
C SER A 311 -6.99 -0.41 12.66
N SER A 312 -8.04 0.23 13.16
CA SER A 312 -9.30 -0.37 13.58
C SER A 312 -9.93 -1.26 12.49
N ARG A 313 -9.64 -0.98 11.21
CA ARG A 313 -9.99 -1.81 10.04
C ARG A 313 -9.72 -3.30 10.26
N TRP A 314 -8.61 -3.61 10.93
CA TRP A 314 -8.13 -4.98 11.14
C TRP A 314 -8.55 -5.61 12.48
N MET A 315 -9.26 -4.87 13.34
CA MET A 315 -9.49 -5.20 14.75
C MET A 315 -10.95 -5.59 15.00
N ASP A 316 -11.21 -6.37 16.06
CA ASP A 316 -12.58 -6.62 16.56
C ASP A 316 -13.02 -5.55 17.56
N ASP A 317 -12.09 -5.06 18.39
CA ASP A 317 -12.29 -3.87 19.23
C ASP A 317 -11.28 -2.79 18.79
N PRO A 318 -11.75 -1.61 18.32
CA PRO A 318 -10.90 -0.55 17.81
C PRO A 318 -9.94 0.04 18.85
N GLN A 319 -10.16 -0.16 20.16
CA GLN A 319 -9.27 0.34 21.23
C GLN A 319 -8.23 -0.71 21.66
N GLN A 320 -8.28 -1.93 21.11
CA GLN A 320 -7.54 -3.09 21.62
C GLN A 320 -6.74 -3.80 20.53
N LEU A 321 -5.50 -3.35 20.30
CA LEU A 321 -4.64 -3.83 19.20
C LEU A 321 -4.44 -5.37 19.17
N GLY A 322 -4.44 -6.08 20.30
CA GLY A 322 -4.32 -7.55 20.28
C GLY A 322 -5.55 -8.30 19.74
N THR A 323 -6.64 -7.58 19.46
CA THR A 323 -7.78 -8.11 18.68
C THR A 323 -7.55 -8.05 17.16
N ILE A 324 -6.39 -7.55 16.71
CA ILE A 324 -6.02 -7.50 15.29
C ILE A 324 -6.03 -8.89 14.65
N ARG A 325 -6.69 -9.01 13.50
CA ARG A 325 -6.91 -10.29 12.81
C ARG A 325 -6.83 -10.19 11.29
N THR A 326 -5.87 -9.41 10.82
CA THR A 326 -5.61 -9.07 9.42
C THR A 326 -5.71 -10.27 8.46
N THR A 327 -5.15 -11.43 8.85
CA THR A 327 -5.15 -12.64 8.01
C THR A 327 -6.53 -13.30 7.86
N SER A 328 -7.52 -12.88 8.63
CA SER A 328 -8.92 -13.30 8.51
C SER A 328 -9.79 -12.34 7.68
N ILE A 329 -9.18 -11.32 7.07
CA ILE A 329 -9.85 -10.27 6.31
C ILE A 329 -9.31 -10.27 4.88
N VAL A 330 -10.20 -10.24 3.89
CA VAL A 330 -9.86 -10.06 2.47
C VAL A 330 -9.95 -8.57 2.15
N PRO A 331 -8.83 -7.89 1.87
CA PRO A 331 -8.80 -6.45 1.71
C PRO A 331 -9.34 -6.01 0.34
N VAL A 332 -10.15 -4.94 0.33
CA VAL A 332 -10.70 -4.38 -0.90
C VAL A 332 -9.67 -3.61 -1.74
N ASP A 333 -8.72 -2.95 -1.08
CA ASP A 333 -7.57 -2.31 -1.71
C ASP A 333 -6.62 -3.31 -2.37
N LEU A 334 -6.25 -4.38 -1.67
CA LEU A 334 -5.43 -5.46 -2.25
C LEU A 334 -6.12 -6.08 -3.47
N THR A 335 -7.43 -6.35 -3.36
CA THR A 335 -8.19 -6.94 -4.47
C THR A 335 -8.23 -6.01 -5.70
N ALA A 336 -8.42 -4.71 -5.50
CA ALA A 336 -8.37 -3.71 -6.56
C ALA A 336 -6.98 -3.60 -7.20
N LEU A 337 -5.90 -3.61 -6.40
CA LEU A 337 -4.52 -3.59 -6.92
C LEU A 337 -4.17 -4.86 -7.71
N MET A 338 -4.63 -6.04 -7.25
CA MET A 338 -4.47 -7.29 -8.00
C MET A 338 -5.24 -7.27 -9.33
N PHE A 339 -6.44 -6.68 -9.38
CA PHE A 339 -7.17 -6.46 -10.64
C PHE A 339 -6.36 -5.54 -11.58
N LYS A 340 -5.80 -4.45 -11.05
CA LYS A 340 -4.97 -3.53 -11.83
C LYS A 340 -3.72 -4.21 -12.39
N MET A 341 -3.09 -5.08 -11.60
CA MET A 341 -1.96 -5.92 -12.04
C MET A 341 -2.37 -6.86 -13.18
N GLU A 342 -3.49 -7.57 -13.08
CA GLU A 342 -3.99 -8.46 -14.14
C GLU A 342 -4.31 -7.68 -15.43
N LYS A 343 -4.96 -6.52 -15.34
CA LYS A 343 -5.23 -5.64 -16.49
C LYS A 343 -3.94 -5.15 -17.16
N LEU A 344 -2.89 -4.86 -16.38
CA LEU A 344 -1.59 -4.44 -16.90
C LEU A 344 -0.77 -5.59 -17.48
N LEU A 345 -0.87 -6.79 -16.91
CA LEU A 345 -0.33 -8.02 -17.49
C LEU A 345 -1.00 -8.37 -18.81
N ALA A 346 -2.32 -8.19 -18.92
CA ALA A 346 -3.05 -8.37 -20.17
C ALA A 346 -2.54 -7.41 -21.26
N LYS A 347 -2.40 -6.11 -20.92
CA LYS A 347 -1.85 -5.08 -21.80
C LYS A 347 -0.41 -5.38 -22.22
N ALA A 348 0.48 -5.68 -21.28
CA ALA A 348 1.89 -5.99 -21.54
C ALA A 348 2.06 -7.27 -22.36
N SER A 349 1.19 -8.27 -22.17
CA SER A 349 1.15 -9.48 -23.01
C SER A 349 0.74 -9.14 -24.45
N GLN A 350 -0.28 -8.30 -24.63
CA GLN A 350 -0.74 -7.87 -25.95
C GLN A 350 0.32 -7.04 -26.70
N GLU A 351 1.00 -6.12 -26.03
CA GLU A 351 2.13 -5.34 -26.58
C GLU A 351 3.36 -6.21 -26.87
N GLY A 352 3.54 -7.29 -26.11
CA GLY A 352 4.55 -8.33 -26.37
C GLY A 352 4.19 -9.33 -27.48
N GLY A 353 3.00 -9.23 -28.09
CA GLY A 353 2.53 -10.15 -29.14
C GLY A 353 1.97 -11.50 -28.65
N ASP A 354 1.74 -11.65 -27.34
CA ASP A 354 1.23 -12.86 -26.70
C ASP A 354 -0.28 -12.74 -26.41
N SER A 355 -1.08 -12.89 -27.46
CA SER A 355 -2.55 -12.79 -27.37
C SER A 355 -3.18 -13.87 -26.46
N ALA A 356 -2.49 -15.00 -26.24
CA ALA A 356 -2.96 -16.08 -25.38
C ALA A 356 -2.83 -15.70 -23.90
N ALA A 357 -1.68 -15.19 -23.48
CA ALA A 357 -1.51 -14.64 -22.13
C ALA A 357 -2.38 -13.39 -21.92
N ALA A 358 -2.51 -12.52 -22.92
CA ALA A 358 -3.39 -11.35 -22.85
C ALA A 358 -4.85 -11.75 -22.54
N SER A 359 -5.40 -12.70 -23.31
CA SER A 359 -6.75 -13.22 -23.09
C SER A 359 -6.92 -13.92 -21.73
N ARG A 360 -5.88 -14.63 -21.26
CA ARG A 360 -5.88 -15.27 -19.93
C ARG A 360 -5.97 -14.24 -18.80
N TYR A 361 -5.14 -13.21 -18.84
CA TYR A 361 -5.13 -12.17 -17.81
C TYR A 361 -6.38 -11.29 -17.84
N GLU A 362 -6.97 -11.06 -19.02
CA GLU A 362 -8.27 -10.39 -19.12
C GLU A 362 -9.41 -11.22 -18.48
N GLY A 363 -9.38 -12.55 -18.66
CA GLY A 363 -10.31 -13.46 -17.98
C GLY A 363 -10.16 -13.43 -16.46
N LEU A 364 -8.92 -13.48 -15.96
CA LEU A 364 -8.62 -13.37 -14.53
C LEU A 364 -9.10 -12.04 -13.94
N ALA A 365 -8.83 -10.91 -14.61
CA ALA A 365 -9.31 -9.60 -14.20
C ALA A 365 -10.85 -9.51 -14.18
N SER A 366 -11.52 -10.08 -15.19
CA SER A 366 -12.98 -10.19 -15.25
C SER A 366 -13.56 -10.97 -14.07
N ASP A 367 -12.96 -12.10 -13.71
CA ASP A 367 -13.43 -12.92 -12.59
C ASP A 367 -13.13 -12.27 -11.23
N ARG A 368 -11.98 -11.59 -11.09
CA ARG A 368 -11.66 -10.80 -9.90
C ARG A 368 -12.59 -9.61 -9.73
N GLN A 369 -12.95 -8.91 -10.80
CA GLN A 369 -13.93 -7.84 -10.77
C GLN A 369 -15.28 -8.35 -10.28
N LYS A 370 -15.79 -9.48 -10.83
CA LYS A 370 -17.03 -10.12 -10.34
C LYS A 370 -16.94 -10.51 -8.86
N ALA A 371 -15.82 -11.06 -8.42
CA ALA A 371 -15.59 -11.45 -7.03
C ALA A 371 -15.59 -10.21 -6.10
N MET A 372 -14.94 -9.12 -6.50
CA MET A 372 -14.94 -7.85 -5.76
C MET A 372 -16.36 -7.25 -5.69
N GLU A 373 -17.07 -7.20 -6.81
CA GLU A 373 -18.46 -6.72 -6.87
C GLU A 373 -19.43 -7.59 -6.02
N ARG A 374 -19.10 -8.86 -5.76
CA ARG A 374 -19.91 -9.79 -4.97
C ARG A 374 -19.57 -9.78 -3.47
N TYR A 375 -18.29 -9.77 -3.14
CA TYR A 375 -17.80 -10.03 -1.78
C TYR A 375 -17.26 -8.79 -1.06
N LEU A 376 -16.98 -7.70 -1.78
CA LEU A 376 -16.37 -6.49 -1.23
C LEU A 376 -17.26 -5.25 -1.39
N TRP A 377 -18.54 -5.44 -1.71
CA TRP A 377 -19.56 -4.39 -1.74
C TRP A 377 -20.55 -4.58 -0.60
N ASN A 378 -20.66 -3.58 0.28
CA ASN A 378 -21.67 -3.58 1.34
C ASN A 378 -22.95 -2.91 0.84
N ASP A 379 -23.92 -3.73 0.41
CA ASP A 379 -25.16 -3.22 -0.18
C ASP A 379 -26.08 -2.49 0.80
N LYS A 380 -25.99 -2.82 2.09
CA LYS A 380 -26.76 -2.17 3.16
C LYS A 380 -26.27 -0.75 3.43
N GLU A 381 -24.96 -0.57 3.47
CA GLU A 381 -24.35 0.73 3.81
C GLU A 381 -24.05 1.59 2.57
N GLY A 382 -23.90 0.97 1.38
CA GLY A 382 -23.71 1.67 0.12
C GLY A 382 -22.26 2.02 -0.20
N TRP A 383 -21.28 1.20 0.22
CA TRP A 383 -19.87 1.40 -0.10
C TRP A 383 -19.10 0.09 -0.23
N TYR A 384 -17.94 0.15 -0.88
CA TYR A 384 -16.95 -0.93 -0.85
C TYR A 384 -16.34 -1.11 0.53
N ALA A 385 -16.14 -2.36 0.96
CA ALA A 385 -15.55 -2.71 2.25
C ALA A 385 -14.88 -4.09 2.19
N ASP A 386 -14.04 -4.40 3.17
CA ASP A 386 -13.33 -5.69 3.26
C ASP A 386 -14.28 -6.85 3.58
N TYR A 387 -13.92 -8.09 3.18
CA TYR A 387 -14.70 -9.29 3.50
C TYR A 387 -14.11 -10.05 4.69
N ASP A 388 -14.97 -10.53 5.58
CA ASP A 388 -14.61 -11.22 6.80
C ASP A 388 -14.71 -12.74 6.64
N LEU A 389 -13.57 -13.44 6.72
CA LEU A 389 -13.51 -14.89 6.52
C LEU A 389 -14.03 -15.70 7.72
N LYS A 390 -14.16 -15.07 8.90
CA LYS A 390 -14.73 -15.74 10.09
C LYS A 390 -16.25 -15.67 10.09
N THR A 391 -16.82 -14.50 9.81
CA THR A 391 -18.28 -14.32 9.78
C THR A 391 -18.90 -14.62 8.42
N LYS A 392 -18.09 -14.75 7.37
CA LYS A 392 -18.49 -14.90 5.95
C LYS A 392 -19.38 -13.76 5.45
N GLN A 393 -19.09 -12.53 5.89
CA GLN A 393 -19.85 -11.32 5.57
C GLN A 393 -18.94 -10.17 5.14
N VAL A 394 -19.48 -9.25 4.34
CA VAL A 394 -18.84 -7.96 4.08
C VAL A 394 -18.81 -7.16 5.38
N ARG A 395 -17.67 -6.54 5.72
CA ARG A 395 -17.55 -5.69 6.91
C ARG A 395 -18.33 -4.38 6.71
N ASN A 396 -18.80 -3.79 7.80
CA ASN A 396 -19.60 -2.55 7.76
C ASN A 396 -18.75 -1.27 7.75
N GLN A 397 -17.49 -1.34 8.20
CA GLN A 397 -16.69 -0.15 8.43
C GLN A 397 -16.28 0.53 7.10
N LEU A 398 -16.66 1.80 6.96
CA LEU A 398 -16.14 2.67 5.92
C LEU A 398 -14.70 3.09 6.25
N THR A 399 -13.79 2.85 5.30
CA THR A 399 -12.40 3.32 5.32
C THR A 399 -12.06 3.89 3.95
N ALA A 400 -10.99 4.68 3.85
CA ALA A 400 -10.52 5.22 2.57
C ALA A 400 -10.10 4.12 1.56
N ALA A 401 -9.91 2.86 2.00
CA ALA A 401 -9.70 1.72 1.11
C ALA A 401 -10.88 1.48 0.15
N ALA A 402 -12.09 1.92 0.51
CA ALA A 402 -13.29 1.85 -0.33
C ALA A 402 -13.14 2.58 -1.68
N LEU A 403 -12.17 3.50 -1.81
CA LEU A 403 -11.92 4.28 -3.03
C LEU A 403 -10.96 3.58 -4.01
N PHE A 404 -10.27 2.50 -3.61
CA PHE A 404 -9.38 1.75 -4.51
C PHE A 404 -10.10 1.12 -5.73
N PRO A 405 -11.30 0.52 -5.61
CA PRO A 405 -12.08 0.04 -6.76
C PRO A 405 -12.37 1.13 -7.81
N LEU A 406 -12.53 2.39 -7.40
CA LEU A 406 -12.70 3.53 -8.30
C LEU A 406 -11.35 3.95 -8.91
N TYR A 407 -10.29 4.01 -8.10
CA TYR A 407 -8.94 4.32 -8.56
C TYR A 407 -8.45 3.38 -9.68
N VAL A 408 -8.75 2.08 -9.58
CA VAL A 408 -8.33 1.09 -10.60
C VAL A 408 -9.34 0.90 -11.74
N LYS A 409 -10.46 1.65 -11.77
CA LYS A 409 -11.55 1.52 -12.75
C LYS A 409 -12.23 0.14 -12.76
N ALA A 410 -12.38 -0.49 -11.59
CA ALA A 410 -13.06 -1.77 -11.43
C ALA A 410 -14.51 -1.64 -10.94
N ALA A 411 -14.87 -0.53 -10.31
CA ALA A 411 -16.23 -0.28 -9.84
C ALA A 411 -17.24 -0.11 -10.99
N SER A 412 -18.51 -0.46 -10.74
CA SER A 412 -19.63 0.02 -11.56
C SER A 412 -19.94 1.49 -11.26
N GLN A 413 -20.47 2.26 -12.22
CA GLN A 413 -20.75 3.68 -12.04
C GLN A 413 -21.68 3.95 -10.83
N GLU A 414 -22.77 3.19 -10.69
CA GLU A 414 -23.69 3.32 -9.56
C GLU A 414 -23.00 3.18 -8.20
N ARG A 415 -22.05 2.24 -8.09
CA ARG A 415 -21.29 1.99 -6.86
C ARG A 415 -20.17 3.00 -6.65
N ALA A 416 -19.59 3.53 -7.72
CA ALA A 416 -18.69 4.67 -7.65
C ALA A 416 -19.42 5.90 -7.11
N ASP A 417 -20.62 6.22 -7.61
CA ASP A 417 -21.43 7.37 -7.18
C ASP A 417 -21.86 7.24 -5.70
N LYS A 418 -22.31 6.05 -5.28
CA LYS A 418 -22.63 5.74 -3.88
C LYS A 418 -21.39 5.86 -2.97
N THR A 419 -20.25 5.29 -3.37
CA THR A 419 -19.00 5.35 -2.61
C THR A 419 -18.47 6.79 -2.52
N ALA A 420 -18.56 7.58 -3.59
CA ALA A 420 -18.22 8.99 -3.61
C ALA A 420 -19.08 9.80 -2.64
N SER A 421 -20.40 9.57 -2.64
CA SER A 421 -21.35 10.19 -1.70
C SER A 421 -21.01 9.84 -0.25
N ALA A 422 -20.68 8.58 0.04
CA ALA A 422 -20.27 8.14 1.37
C ALA A 422 -18.93 8.77 1.80
N ALA A 423 -17.96 8.88 0.90
CA ALA A 423 -16.67 9.52 1.16
C ALA A 423 -16.81 11.03 1.40
N GLU A 424 -17.60 11.76 0.60
CA GLU A 424 -17.90 13.19 0.80
C GLU A 424 -18.60 13.42 2.15
N ALA A 425 -19.58 12.57 2.51
CA ALA A 425 -20.35 12.72 3.74
C ALA A 425 -19.57 12.34 5.01
N GLN A 426 -18.75 11.28 4.98
CA GLN A 426 -18.20 10.66 6.19
C GLN A 426 -16.68 10.75 6.32
N LEU A 427 -15.92 10.72 5.23
CA LEU A 427 -14.45 10.71 5.26
C LEU A 427 -13.84 12.08 4.99
N LEU A 428 -14.45 12.91 4.15
CA LEU A 428 -13.96 14.26 3.82
C LEU A 428 -14.09 15.20 5.04
N LYS A 429 -12.98 15.74 5.51
CA LYS A 429 -12.86 16.68 6.64
C LYS A 429 -12.29 18.03 6.17
N ALA A 430 -11.88 18.90 7.09
CA ALA A 430 -11.40 20.23 6.75
C ALA A 430 -10.05 20.23 6.02
N GLY A 431 -9.18 19.27 6.32
CA GLY A 431 -7.83 19.15 5.79
C GLY A 431 -7.56 17.93 4.90
N GLY A 432 -8.59 17.29 4.35
CA GLY A 432 -8.48 16.12 3.46
C GLY A 432 -9.44 14.98 3.79
N ILE A 433 -9.19 13.80 3.21
CA ILE A 433 -9.87 12.52 3.49
C ILE A 433 -9.25 11.87 4.74
N SER A 434 -10.09 11.60 5.73
CA SER A 434 -9.77 10.80 6.91
C SER A 434 -9.60 9.33 6.52
N THR A 435 -8.67 8.64 7.17
CA THR A 435 -8.35 7.24 6.89
C THR A 435 -9.53 6.30 7.17
N THR A 436 -10.22 6.54 8.27
CA THR A 436 -11.45 5.86 8.69
C THR A 436 -12.41 6.86 9.34
N THR A 437 -13.57 6.38 9.80
CA THR A 437 -14.50 7.13 10.66
C THR A 437 -14.25 6.92 12.17
N VAL A 438 -13.23 6.15 12.55
CA VAL A 438 -12.99 5.67 13.92
C VAL A 438 -11.71 6.30 14.48
N ASN A 439 -11.74 6.81 15.72
CA ASN A 439 -10.54 7.23 16.43
C ASN A 439 -10.14 6.15 17.45
N SER A 440 -9.03 5.47 17.16
CA SER A 440 -8.48 4.32 17.90
C SER A 440 -7.18 4.63 18.66
N GLY A 441 -6.62 5.83 18.47
CA GLY A 441 -5.22 6.13 18.80
C GLY A 441 -4.18 5.41 17.91
N GLN A 442 -4.59 4.55 16.98
CA GLN A 442 -3.70 4.02 15.94
C GLN A 442 -3.54 5.02 14.80
N GLN A 443 -2.48 4.88 14.02
CA GLN A 443 -2.12 5.91 13.04
C GLN A 443 -2.91 5.82 11.71
N TRP A 444 -3.39 4.65 11.32
CA TRP A 444 -4.24 4.47 10.12
C TRP A 444 -5.73 4.53 10.47
N ASP A 445 -6.12 5.62 11.16
CA ASP A 445 -7.45 5.89 11.66
C ASP A 445 -7.72 7.40 11.76
N ALA A 446 -8.94 7.81 12.09
CA ALA A 446 -9.24 9.21 12.36
C ALA A 446 -8.46 9.70 13.60
N PRO A 447 -7.96 10.96 13.62
CA PRO A 447 -8.22 12.03 12.65
C PRO A 447 -7.19 12.09 11.51
N ASN A 448 -6.33 11.09 11.33
CA ASN A 448 -5.25 11.16 10.35
C ASN A 448 -5.75 10.99 8.91
N GLY A 449 -5.16 11.75 8.00
CA GLY A 449 -5.17 11.54 6.55
C GLY A 449 -3.75 11.39 6.02
N TRP A 450 -3.58 10.47 5.08
CA TRP A 450 -2.29 10.07 4.51
C TRP A 450 -2.27 10.35 3.02
N ALA A 451 -1.17 10.91 2.50
CA ALA A 451 -1.04 11.36 1.12
C ALA A 451 -1.43 10.31 0.05
N PRO A 452 -1.05 9.01 0.16
CA PRO A 452 -1.50 7.95 -0.74
C PRO A 452 -3.02 7.88 -0.91
N LEU A 453 -3.74 7.99 0.21
CA LEU A 453 -5.20 7.86 0.25
C LEU A 453 -5.88 9.08 -0.36
N GLN A 454 -5.25 10.26 -0.28
CA GLN A 454 -5.76 11.47 -0.94
C GLN A 454 -5.63 11.36 -2.45
N TRP A 455 -4.50 10.82 -2.94
CA TRP A 455 -4.28 10.60 -4.37
C TRP A 455 -5.22 9.53 -4.94
N VAL A 456 -5.31 8.38 -4.28
CA VAL A 456 -6.25 7.29 -4.63
C VAL A 456 -7.70 7.79 -4.64
N ALA A 457 -8.10 8.56 -3.63
CA ALA A 457 -9.42 9.20 -3.59
C ALA A 457 -9.64 10.12 -4.78
N THR A 458 -8.70 11.03 -5.04
CA THR A 458 -8.81 12.06 -6.08
C THR A 458 -8.92 11.44 -7.47
N GLU A 459 -7.95 10.62 -7.87
CA GLU A 459 -7.93 9.94 -9.17
C GLU A 459 -9.12 9.00 -9.32
N GLY A 460 -9.49 8.27 -8.26
CA GLY A 460 -10.67 7.39 -8.26
C GLY A 460 -11.97 8.14 -8.48
N LEU A 461 -12.15 9.30 -7.84
CA LEU A 461 -13.32 10.15 -8.04
C LEU A 461 -13.36 10.72 -9.48
N GLN A 462 -12.23 11.22 -9.99
CA GLN A 462 -12.16 11.73 -11.37
C GLN A 462 -12.41 10.66 -12.43
N ASN A 463 -11.94 9.43 -12.21
CA ASN A 463 -12.18 8.28 -13.09
C ASN A 463 -13.67 7.98 -13.34
N TYR A 464 -14.56 8.49 -12.49
CA TYR A 464 -16.02 8.30 -12.54
C TYR A 464 -16.80 9.63 -12.60
N GLY A 465 -16.13 10.75 -12.96
CA GLY A 465 -16.76 12.06 -13.15
C GLY A 465 -17.15 12.80 -11.87
N GLN A 466 -16.64 12.39 -10.71
CA GLN A 466 -16.91 13.01 -9.40
C GLN A 466 -15.96 14.19 -9.13
N ASP A 467 -15.74 15.03 -10.14
CA ASP A 467 -14.69 16.06 -10.19
C ASP A 467 -14.79 17.11 -9.07
N LYS A 468 -16.02 17.47 -8.67
CA LYS A 468 -16.27 18.38 -7.54
C LYS A 468 -15.67 17.81 -6.26
N VAL A 469 -15.96 16.54 -5.94
CA VAL A 469 -15.50 15.88 -4.73
C VAL A 469 -13.99 15.64 -4.79
N ALA A 470 -13.47 15.23 -5.95
CA ALA A 470 -12.03 15.09 -6.19
C ALA A 470 -11.28 16.40 -5.90
N MET A 471 -11.76 17.52 -6.45
CA MET A 471 -11.16 18.85 -6.22
C MET A 471 -11.33 19.32 -4.77
N ASP A 472 -12.39 18.90 -4.07
CA ASP A 472 -12.54 19.13 -2.62
C ASP A 472 -11.48 18.37 -1.80
N VAL A 473 -11.17 17.11 -2.15
CA VAL A 473 -10.06 16.34 -1.54
C VAL A 473 -8.73 17.04 -1.78
N THR A 474 -8.40 17.31 -3.03
CA THR A 474 -7.17 18.00 -3.47
C THR A 474 -6.98 19.33 -2.75
N TRP A 475 -7.99 20.21 -2.78
CA TRP A 475 -7.88 21.55 -2.22
C TRP A 475 -7.67 21.54 -0.71
N ARG A 476 -8.43 20.71 0.01
CA ARG A 476 -8.37 20.64 1.47
C ARG A 476 -7.07 20.01 1.96
N PHE A 477 -6.58 18.96 1.29
CA PHE A 477 -5.30 18.35 1.64
C PHE A 477 -4.12 19.28 1.34
N LEU A 478 -4.09 19.93 0.17
CA LEU A 478 -3.07 20.94 -0.16
C LEU A 478 -3.06 22.09 0.86
N THR A 479 -4.23 22.59 1.26
CA THR A 479 -4.33 23.64 2.29
C THR A 479 -3.72 23.17 3.62
N ASN A 480 -3.92 21.91 4.00
CA ASN A 480 -3.33 21.32 5.20
C ASN A 480 -1.79 21.22 5.11
N VAL A 481 -1.28 20.74 3.98
CA VAL A 481 0.16 20.69 3.70
C VAL A 481 0.78 22.09 3.74
N GLN A 482 0.19 23.07 3.05
CA GLN A 482 0.69 24.44 2.99
C GLN A 482 0.70 25.10 4.37
N HIS A 483 -0.40 25.05 5.13
CA HIS A 483 -0.44 25.62 6.49
C HIS A 483 0.59 24.96 7.43
N THR A 484 0.88 23.67 7.24
CA THR A 484 1.89 22.95 8.04
C THR A 484 3.28 23.38 7.63
N TYR A 485 3.55 23.50 6.32
CA TYR A 485 4.81 23.99 5.79
C TYR A 485 5.09 25.45 6.21
N ASP A 486 4.09 26.33 6.13
CA ASP A 486 4.23 27.73 6.52
C ASP A 486 4.66 27.88 7.99
N ARG A 487 4.13 27.02 8.88
CA ARG A 487 4.45 27.04 10.33
C ARG A 487 5.72 26.26 10.70
N GLU A 488 5.91 25.07 10.15
CA GLU A 488 6.95 24.11 10.57
C GLU A 488 8.14 24.04 9.61
N GLN A 489 8.03 24.62 8.41
CA GLN A 489 9.04 24.65 7.35
C GLN A 489 9.48 23.24 6.89
N LYS A 490 8.53 22.30 6.87
CA LYS A 490 8.72 20.89 6.47
C LYS A 490 7.40 20.24 6.04
N LEU A 491 7.50 19.13 5.30
CA LEU A 491 6.40 18.19 5.10
C LEU A 491 6.58 16.97 6.00
N VAL A 492 5.45 16.34 6.32
CA VAL A 492 5.38 15.23 7.27
C VAL A 492 4.66 14.03 6.67
N GLU A 493 4.85 12.87 7.31
CA GLU A 493 4.30 11.57 6.94
C GLU A 493 2.77 11.52 6.83
N LYS A 494 2.06 12.06 7.83
CA LYS A 494 0.59 12.12 7.90
C LYS A 494 0.11 13.42 8.54
N TYR A 495 -1.14 13.78 8.30
CA TYR A 495 -1.75 15.04 8.75
C TYR A 495 -3.03 14.78 9.55
N ASP A 496 -3.30 15.59 10.57
CA ASP A 496 -4.65 15.65 11.16
C ASP A 496 -5.55 16.40 10.16
N VAL A 497 -6.59 15.72 9.65
CA VAL A 497 -7.52 16.31 8.67
C VAL A 497 -8.76 16.93 9.30
N SER A 498 -8.95 16.82 10.62
CA SER A 498 -10.05 17.51 11.32
C SER A 498 -9.89 19.03 11.24
N THR A 499 -8.65 19.51 11.17
CA THR A 499 -8.27 20.91 10.96
C THR A 499 -7.25 21.04 9.82
N THR A 500 -6.44 22.11 9.80
CA THR A 500 -5.33 22.28 8.86
C THR A 500 -4.11 22.85 9.59
N GLY A 501 -2.92 22.55 9.09
CA GLY A 501 -1.66 23.07 9.66
C GLY A 501 -1.06 22.21 10.75
N THR A 502 -1.50 20.95 10.91
CA THR A 502 -1.02 20.04 11.95
C THR A 502 -0.73 18.66 11.38
N GLY A 503 0.49 18.18 11.62
CA GLY A 503 0.83 16.77 11.40
C GLY A 503 -0.01 15.85 12.30
N GLY A 504 -0.23 14.63 11.82
CA GLY A 504 -0.97 13.59 12.53
C GLY A 504 -0.16 12.90 13.62
N GLY A 505 -0.78 11.94 14.31
CA GLY A 505 -0.16 11.22 15.44
C GLY A 505 -0.62 9.76 15.55
N GLY A 506 -0.49 9.19 16.75
CA GLY A 506 -0.88 7.80 17.03
C GLY A 506 0.13 6.76 16.52
N GLY A 507 -0.16 5.49 16.80
CA GLY A 507 0.72 4.37 16.46
C GLY A 507 1.91 4.19 17.40
N GLU A 508 2.95 3.48 16.94
CA GLU A 508 4.09 3.03 17.78
C GLU A 508 5.35 3.92 17.69
N TYR A 509 5.38 4.93 16.82
CA TYR A 509 6.51 5.85 16.66
C TYR A 509 6.08 7.31 16.43
N PRO A 510 6.93 8.31 16.77
CA PRO A 510 6.64 9.72 16.53
C PRO A 510 6.46 10.04 15.03
N LEU A 511 5.74 11.12 14.72
CA LEU A 511 5.58 11.63 13.36
C LEU A 511 6.94 11.83 12.65
N GLN A 512 7.06 11.37 11.41
CA GLN A 512 8.30 11.48 10.63
C GLN A 512 8.33 12.69 9.69
N ASP A 513 9.51 13.27 9.55
CA ASP A 513 9.81 14.43 8.70
C ASP A 513 10.37 13.99 7.35
N GLY A 514 9.90 14.61 6.26
CA GLY A 514 10.35 14.30 4.90
C GLY A 514 9.40 14.89 3.84
N PHE A 515 8.38 14.19 3.34
CA PHE A 515 8.18 12.74 3.39
C PHE A 515 7.82 12.26 1.97
N GLY A 516 8.48 11.22 1.47
CA GLY A 516 8.47 10.83 0.04
C GLY A 516 7.11 10.89 -0.65
N TRP A 517 6.09 10.19 -0.13
CA TRP A 517 4.74 10.21 -0.71
C TRP A 517 4.03 11.57 -0.60
N THR A 518 4.33 12.37 0.42
CA THR A 518 3.63 13.62 0.70
C THR A 518 4.13 14.65 -0.28
N ASN A 519 5.45 14.69 -0.42
CA ASN A 519 6.16 15.49 -1.40
C ASN A 519 5.64 15.16 -2.82
N GLY A 520 5.56 13.87 -3.18
CA GLY A 520 5.13 13.47 -4.51
C GLY A 520 3.65 13.74 -4.82
N VAL A 521 2.75 13.43 -3.89
CA VAL A 521 1.32 13.74 -4.04
C VAL A 521 1.06 15.24 -4.01
N THR A 522 1.81 16.01 -3.21
CA THR A 522 1.69 17.48 -3.17
C THR A 522 2.02 18.10 -4.52
N LEU A 523 3.11 17.69 -5.16
CA LEU A 523 3.44 18.14 -6.53
C LEU A 523 2.32 17.81 -7.52
N LYS A 524 1.86 16.55 -7.52
CA LYS A 524 0.75 16.12 -8.38
C LYS A 524 -0.52 16.95 -8.17
N MET A 525 -0.85 17.26 -6.92
CA MET A 525 -2.03 18.04 -6.56
C MET A 525 -1.89 19.53 -6.87
N LEU A 526 -0.70 20.13 -6.71
CA LEU A 526 -0.43 21.52 -7.09
C LEU A 526 -0.72 21.75 -8.58
N ASP A 527 -0.33 20.81 -9.43
CA ASP A 527 -0.61 20.84 -10.88
C ASP A 527 -2.11 20.71 -11.23
N MET A 528 -2.93 20.17 -10.34
CA MET A 528 -4.39 20.10 -10.56
C MET A 528 -5.10 21.42 -10.23
N VAL A 529 -4.52 22.23 -9.33
CA VAL A 529 -5.11 23.51 -8.89
C VAL A 529 -4.51 24.73 -9.60
N CYS A 530 -3.56 24.52 -10.51
CA CYS A 530 -2.83 25.58 -11.20
C CYS A 530 -2.76 25.30 -12.72
N PRO A 531 -2.81 26.33 -13.59
CA PRO A 531 -2.72 26.11 -15.03
C PRO A 531 -1.37 25.47 -15.41
N GLN A 532 -1.39 24.43 -16.24
CA GLN A 532 -0.15 23.72 -16.67
C GLN A 532 0.91 24.64 -17.30
N ALA A 533 0.50 25.75 -17.93
CA ALA A 533 1.41 26.74 -18.49
C ALA A 533 2.14 27.60 -17.44
N ASN A 534 1.71 27.57 -16.18
CA ASN A 534 2.32 28.29 -15.06
C ASN A 534 2.10 27.50 -13.75
N PRO A 535 2.90 26.43 -13.50
CA PRO A 535 2.85 25.67 -12.26
C PRO A 535 3.05 26.59 -11.05
N CYS A 536 2.29 26.35 -9.98
CA CYS A 536 2.38 27.18 -8.79
C CYS A 536 3.45 26.68 -7.81
N ASP A 537 4.20 27.63 -7.27
CA ASP A 537 5.23 27.45 -6.24
C ASP A 537 4.66 27.09 -4.86
N LYS A 538 3.40 27.46 -4.63
CA LYS A 538 2.64 27.33 -3.37
C LYS A 538 1.15 27.22 -3.68
N VAL A 539 0.38 26.72 -2.72
CA VAL A 539 -1.08 26.63 -2.86
C VAL A 539 -1.68 28.04 -3.07
N PRO A 540 -2.56 28.25 -4.07
CA PRO A 540 -3.18 29.56 -4.29
C PRO A 540 -3.99 30.05 -3.08
N ALA A 541 -4.08 31.37 -2.89
CA ALA A 541 -4.84 31.95 -1.77
C ALA A 541 -6.36 31.76 -1.90
N THR A 542 -6.86 31.48 -3.10
CA THR A 542 -8.27 31.22 -3.40
C THR A 542 -8.38 29.99 -4.26
N ARG A 543 -9.35 29.11 -3.96
CA ARG A 543 -9.66 27.95 -4.81
C ARG A 543 -9.95 28.42 -6.23
N PRO A 544 -9.35 27.80 -7.27
CA PRO A 544 -9.76 28.04 -8.64
C PRO A 544 -11.28 27.87 -8.77
N ALA A 545 -11.92 28.75 -9.54
CA ALA A 545 -13.29 28.47 -9.96
C ALA A 545 -13.33 27.10 -10.65
N ALA A 546 -14.43 26.37 -10.51
CA ALA A 546 -14.66 25.18 -11.31
C ALA A 546 -14.82 25.62 -12.77
N ASN A 547 -13.71 25.62 -13.52
CA ASN A 547 -13.71 26.10 -14.89
C ASN A 547 -14.60 25.19 -15.74
N GLU A 548 -15.60 25.78 -16.37
CA GLU A 548 -16.28 25.25 -17.55
C GLU A 548 -15.23 25.07 -18.66
N GLY A 549 -14.57 23.91 -18.67
CA GLY A 549 -13.30 23.75 -19.37
C GLY A 549 -12.70 22.36 -19.25
N SER A 550 -13.53 21.33 -19.06
CA SER A 550 -13.11 19.96 -19.34
C SER A 550 -12.79 19.87 -20.84
N VAL A 551 -11.49 19.83 -21.15
CA VAL A 551 -10.99 19.70 -22.52
C VAL A 551 -11.50 18.38 -23.09
N THR A 552 -12.50 18.47 -23.97
CA THR A 552 -12.92 17.35 -24.80
C THR A 552 -11.72 16.90 -25.63
N THR A 553 -11.16 15.71 -25.34
CA THR A 553 -10.22 15.04 -26.23
C THR A 553 -10.98 14.58 -27.47
N THR A 554 -11.17 15.50 -28.42
CA THR A 554 -11.83 15.21 -29.70
C THR A 554 -11.01 14.14 -30.44
N PRO A 555 -11.63 13.04 -30.91
CA PRO A 555 -10.95 12.09 -31.77
C PRO A 555 -10.43 12.79 -33.02
N SER A 556 -9.17 12.57 -33.36
CA SER A 556 -8.54 13.13 -34.56
C SER A 556 -9.12 12.47 -35.81
N THR A 557 -10.22 13.01 -36.34
CA THR A 557 -10.71 12.69 -37.67
C THR A 557 -9.74 13.24 -38.72
N THR A 558 -9.01 12.35 -39.38
CA THR A 558 -8.22 12.70 -40.56
C THR A 558 -9.13 13.16 -41.69
N GLY A 559 -8.99 14.43 -42.09
CA GLY A 559 -9.78 15.02 -43.16
C GLY A 559 -9.44 14.41 -44.52
N ALA A 560 -10.46 14.00 -45.26
CA ALA A 560 -10.35 13.75 -46.69
C ALA A 560 -10.54 15.06 -47.47
N GLN A 561 -9.67 15.33 -48.45
CA GLN A 561 -9.94 16.33 -49.50
C GLN A 561 -10.40 15.65 -50.80
N PRO A 562 -11.17 16.36 -51.65
CA PRO A 562 -12.05 15.73 -52.63
C PRO A 562 -11.43 15.57 -54.02
N ALA A 563 -11.99 14.62 -54.79
CA ALA A 563 -11.91 14.60 -56.25
C ALA A 563 -13.32 14.34 -56.83
N ALA A 564 -13.65 15.00 -57.93
CA ALA A 564 -15.02 15.10 -58.44
C ALA A 564 -15.32 14.14 -59.61
N ASN A 565 -16.56 13.67 -59.73
CA ASN A 565 -17.46 13.86 -60.89
C ASN A 565 -18.60 12.82 -60.92
N GLY A 566 -19.76 13.22 -61.47
CA GLY A 566 -20.77 12.25 -61.96
C GLY A 566 -22.24 12.53 -61.58
N THR A 567 -22.85 13.54 -62.21
CA THR A 567 -24.27 13.61 -62.67
C THR A 567 -25.25 12.52 -62.17
N SER A 568 -26.42 12.87 -61.60
CA SER A 568 -27.57 13.32 -62.41
C SER A 568 -28.80 13.83 -61.59
N THR A 569 -29.65 14.63 -62.25
CA THR A 569 -31.13 14.84 -62.11
C THR A 569 -31.91 14.14 -60.98
N THR A 570 -32.95 14.67 -60.32
CA THR A 570 -33.91 15.82 -60.50
C THR A 570 -34.70 15.94 -59.18
N GLY A 571 -35.09 17.10 -58.64
CA GLY A 571 -36.28 17.87 -59.03
C GLY A 571 -37.16 18.19 -57.79
N ASP A 572 -37.83 19.35 -57.81
CA ASP A 572 -38.97 19.83 -57.00
C ASP A 572 -38.95 19.88 -55.44
N GLN A 573 -38.93 21.12 -54.94
CA GLN A 573 -39.64 21.63 -53.75
C GLN A 573 -40.98 22.29 -54.23
N PRO A 574 -41.94 22.82 -53.40
CA PRO A 574 -41.79 23.31 -52.01
C PRO A 574 -42.98 23.10 -51.01
N ALA A 575 -42.76 23.56 -49.76
CA ALA A 575 -43.76 24.05 -48.77
C ALA A 575 -44.74 23.00 -48.14
N ALA A 576 -45.42 23.25 -47.00
CA ALA A 576 -45.62 24.47 -46.18
C ALA A 576 -45.92 24.14 -44.69
N THR A 577 -45.88 25.17 -43.81
CA THR A 577 -46.74 25.47 -42.60
C THR A 577 -47.38 24.32 -41.77
N SER A 578 -47.48 24.34 -40.43
CA SER A 578 -47.97 25.38 -39.49
C SER A 578 -47.84 24.84 -38.03
N THR A 579 -47.23 25.54 -37.07
CA THR A 579 -47.82 26.35 -35.94
C THR A 579 -48.69 25.62 -34.87
N PRO A 580 -48.76 26.12 -33.60
CA PRO A 580 -48.90 25.26 -32.40
C PRO A 580 -50.12 25.56 -31.48
N SER A 581 -50.27 24.78 -30.40
CA SER A 581 -51.12 25.01 -29.21
C SER A 581 -50.32 24.71 -27.94
N THR A 582 -50.23 25.54 -26.88
CA THR A 582 -51.25 26.05 -25.94
C THR A 582 -51.98 24.89 -25.20
N THR A 583 -52.16 24.83 -23.87
CA THR A 583 -52.35 25.88 -22.83
C THR A 583 -51.94 25.43 -21.40
N ASN A 584 -51.30 26.35 -20.66
CA ASN A 584 -51.53 26.83 -19.27
C ASN A 584 -51.64 25.92 -18.00
N PRO A 585 -51.42 26.50 -16.79
CA PRO A 585 -51.12 25.78 -15.55
C PRO A 585 -52.25 25.76 -14.51
N SER A 586 -52.01 25.10 -13.37
CA SER A 586 -52.85 25.19 -12.17
C SER A 586 -52.03 25.44 -10.90
N THR A 587 -52.35 26.54 -10.22
CA THR A 587 -51.89 26.91 -8.87
C THR A 587 -52.78 26.31 -7.79
N THR A 588 -52.19 25.93 -6.65
CA THR A 588 -52.93 25.99 -5.36
C THR A 588 -51.99 26.37 -4.21
N THR A 589 -52.47 27.25 -3.35
CA THR A 589 -51.75 27.81 -2.18
C THR A 589 -52.45 27.37 -0.91
N THR A 590 -51.71 26.93 0.12
CA THR A 590 -52.16 27.04 1.53
C THR A 590 -50.98 27.03 2.50
N THR A 591 -51.09 27.84 3.55
CA THR A 591 -50.04 28.20 4.52
C THR A 591 -50.30 27.53 5.90
N PRO A 592 -49.56 27.80 7.01
CA PRO A 592 -49.24 26.79 8.02
C PRO A 592 -50.06 26.96 9.32
N PRO A 593 -49.65 26.29 10.41
CA PRO A 593 -49.63 26.93 11.72
C PRO A 593 -48.25 26.86 12.39
N ALA A 594 -48.04 27.74 13.37
CA ALA A 594 -46.81 27.88 14.16
C ALA A 594 -47.11 27.92 15.66
N THR A 595 -46.08 27.68 16.50
CA THR A 595 -46.04 27.95 17.97
C THR A 595 -47.06 27.16 18.83
N THR A 596 -46.87 26.83 20.12
CA THR A 596 -45.86 27.14 21.17
C THR A 596 -45.37 25.81 21.84
N ASP A 597 -44.54 25.71 22.89
CA ASP A 597 -43.88 26.68 23.79
C ASP A 597 -42.61 26.10 24.50
N GLN A 598 -41.93 26.95 25.27
CA GLN A 598 -41.05 26.63 26.43
C GLN A 598 -41.78 27.08 27.74
N PRO A 599 -41.26 27.04 28.99
CA PRO A 599 -39.90 26.72 29.48
C PRO A 599 -39.84 25.79 30.73
N ALA A 600 -38.62 25.47 31.22
CA ALA A 600 -38.25 25.49 32.65
C ALA A 600 -36.72 25.33 32.82
N ALA A 601 -36.15 25.92 33.87
CA ALA A 601 -34.73 25.90 34.20
C ALA A 601 -34.43 25.11 35.49
N ASN A 602 -33.14 24.82 35.71
CA ASN A 602 -32.38 24.49 36.94
C ASN A 602 -31.04 23.91 36.42
N ASP A 603 -29.88 24.55 36.46
CA ASP A 603 -29.15 25.26 37.54
C ASP A 603 -28.46 24.31 38.56
N GLU A 604 -27.25 24.70 38.98
CA GLU A 604 -26.27 23.97 39.82
C GLU A 604 -25.62 22.70 39.20
N THR A 605 -24.32 22.38 39.40
CA THR A 605 -23.26 22.98 40.22
C THR A 605 -21.86 22.82 39.59
N GLU A 606 -20.91 23.70 39.93
CA GLU A 606 -19.48 23.53 39.61
C GLU A 606 -18.85 22.36 40.39
N THR A 607 -17.81 21.72 39.84
CA THR A 607 -16.71 21.21 40.68
C THR A 607 -15.38 21.19 39.92
N GLN A 608 -14.48 22.10 40.28
CA GLN A 608 -13.07 22.01 39.89
C GLN A 608 -12.37 20.82 40.57
N LYS A 609 -11.47 20.13 39.88
CA LYS A 609 -10.40 19.35 40.52
C LYS A 609 -9.04 19.68 39.91
N SER A 610 -8.27 20.43 40.69
CA SER A 610 -6.81 20.51 40.65
C SER A 610 -6.21 19.43 41.57
N VAL A 611 -4.88 19.41 41.69
CA VAL A 611 -4.02 18.47 42.45
C VAL A 611 -3.72 17.16 41.68
N GLY A 612 -2.46 16.74 41.53
CA GLY A 612 -1.21 17.37 41.98
C GLY A 612 0.03 16.53 41.63
N GLN A 613 1.22 17.10 41.88
CA GLN A 613 2.51 16.47 41.62
C GLN A 613 2.79 15.27 42.54
N GLN A 614 3.35 14.20 41.96
CA GLN A 614 4.48 13.45 42.54
C GLN A 614 5.26 12.75 41.41
#